data_AF-A0A397LD92-F1
#
_entry.id   AF-A0A397LD92-F1
#
_cell.length_a   1.000
_cell.length_b   1.000
_cell.length_c   1.000
_cell.angle_alpha   90.00
_cell.angle_beta   90.00
_cell.angle_gamma   90.00
#
_symmetry.space_group_name_H-M   'P 1'
#
loop_
_entity.id
_entity.type
_entity.pdbx_description
1 polymer ?
#
loop_
_entity_poly.entity_id
_entity_poly.type
_entity_poly.pdbx_seq_one_letter_code
_entity_poly.pdbx_strand_id
1 'polypeptide(L)'
;MKYKVLFLLATMGLMSLVSHAQRGVRIGYIDTEYILQNVPEYQEATSQLEAKVQQWKTEIEQRLNEVDTKKKQLNSESVLLTKELYNERLEDINFEEAEILDYQQKRFGPNGDLMLQKKQLIQPIQDQIFQAVQDMAKSRNYDFVFDKSADVVMLYSAERFDISDEVIRAISRTAKRTQAQNKAERRAAEDEEVVPEINEELEARQKALDEKKAEKEKAIEDRKAMQQAKRDSLKAAAEARRQKILDDRAKAKAEREGGTVETDSSNVKSDAGKTPAEIAEEKRQQTLKDREARKKELEDRRKKILEEREKAKKEREEQNKKSDTIPNNNN
;
A
#
# COMPACT_ATOMS: atom_id res chain seq x y z
N MET A 1 -42.98 -25.05 47.41
CA MET A 1 -42.52 -23.89 46.61
C MET A 1 -40.99 -23.84 46.50
N LYS A 2 -40.25 -23.79 47.61
CA LYS A 2 -38.77 -23.62 47.63
C LYS A 2 -37.99 -24.67 46.81
N TYR A 3 -38.31 -25.96 46.93
CA TYR A 3 -37.65 -27.02 46.16
C TYR A 3 -38.00 -27.04 44.67
N LYS A 4 -39.19 -26.54 44.28
CA LYS A 4 -39.60 -26.47 42.86
C LYS A 4 -38.83 -25.38 42.11
N VAL A 5 -38.56 -24.24 42.77
CA VAL A 5 -37.73 -23.16 42.22
C VAL A 5 -36.27 -23.60 42.08
N LEU A 6 -35.74 -24.31 43.08
CA LEU A 6 -34.36 -24.80 43.08
C LEU A 6 -34.13 -25.89 42.02
N PHE A 7 -35.12 -26.77 41.81
CA PHE A 7 -35.10 -27.75 40.72
C PHE A 7 -35.14 -27.06 39.34
N LEU A 8 -36.00 -26.05 39.16
CA LEU A 8 -36.13 -25.33 37.89
C LEU A 8 -34.85 -24.55 37.54
N LEU A 9 -34.20 -23.95 38.55
CA LEU A 9 -32.94 -23.22 38.39
C LEU A 9 -31.76 -24.17 38.10
N ALA A 10 -31.75 -25.36 38.71
CA ALA A 10 -30.78 -26.41 38.37
C ALA A 10 -30.98 -26.94 36.95
N THR A 11 -32.21 -27.21 36.52
CA THR A 11 -32.48 -27.67 35.15
C THR A 11 -32.13 -26.62 34.10
N MET A 12 -32.34 -25.33 34.39
CA MET A 12 -31.99 -24.23 33.48
C MET A 12 -30.47 -24.02 33.39
N GLY A 13 -29.75 -24.22 34.51
CA GLY A 13 -28.29 -24.25 34.53
C GLY A 13 -27.71 -25.43 33.73
N LEU A 14 -28.28 -26.62 33.88
CA LEU A 14 -27.89 -27.82 33.12
C LEU A 14 -28.17 -27.69 31.61
N MET A 15 -29.24 -27.01 31.20
CA MET A 15 -29.51 -26.72 29.79
C MET A 15 -28.55 -25.69 29.17
N SER A 16 -27.96 -24.78 29.97
CA SER A 16 -26.95 -23.84 29.46
C SER A 16 -25.61 -24.50 29.13
N LEU A 17 -25.28 -25.62 29.78
CA LEU A 17 -24.03 -26.35 29.56
C LEU A 17 -24.02 -27.16 28.26
N VAL A 18 -25.18 -27.56 27.74
CA VAL A 18 -25.27 -28.34 26.48
C VAL A 18 -25.16 -27.48 25.22
N SER A 19 -25.39 -26.16 25.30
CA SER A 19 -25.34 -25.26 24.13
C SER A 19 -23.92 -24.94 23.63
N HIS A 20 -22.88 -25.12 24.46
CA HIS A 20 -21.50 -24.85 24.05
C HIS A 20 -20.80 -26.05 23.37
N ALA A 21 -21.45 -27.22 23.28
CA ALA A 21 -20.83 -28.45 22.78
C ALA A 21 -21.05 -28.71 21.27
N GLN A 22 -21.85 -27.92 20.57
CA GLN A 22 -22.17 -28.13 19.15
C GLN A 22 -21.32 -27.27 18.20
N ARG A 23 -20.00 -27.23 18.40
CA ARG A 23 -19.12 -26.69 17.37
C ARG A 23 -18.93 -27.78 16.30
N GLY A 24 -19.74 -27.71 15.24
CA GLY A 24 -19.59 -28.61 14.09
C GLY A 24 -18.22 -28.45 13.43
N VAL A 25 -17.71 -29.54 12.85
CA VAL A 25 -16.44 -29.56 12.12
C VAL A 25 -16.52 -28.59 10.94
N ARG A 26 -15.58 -27.64 10.86
CA ARG A 26 -15.47 -26.69 9.76
C ARG A 26 -14.56 -27.27 8.70
N ILE A 27 -15.15 -27.59 7.56
CA ILE A 27 -14.46 -28.19 6.42
C ILE A 27 -14.47 -27.19 5.27
N GLY A 28 -13.31 -26.92 4.68
CA GLY A 28 -13.16 -26.22 3.42
C GLY A 28 -12.58 -27.14 2.36
N TYR A 29 -12.63 -26.73 1.10
CA TYR A 29 -11.87 -27.37 0.03
C TYR A 29 -11.27 -26.33 -0.93
N ILE A 30 -10.23 -26.76 -1.63
CA ILE A 30 -9.57 -26.02 -2.69
C ILE A 30 -9.45 -26.88 -3.94
N ASP A 31 -9.25 -26.25 -5.08
CA ASP A 31 -8.86 -26.89 -6.32
C ASP A 31 -7.47 -26.34 -6.72
N THR A 32 -6.42 -27.08 -6.37
CA THR A 32 -5.04 -26.64 -6.64
C THR A 32 -4.78 -26.45 -8.12
N GLU A 33 -5.33 -27.29 -8.99
CA GLU A 33 -5.17 -27.17 -10.44
C GLU A 33 -5.82 -25.87 -10.94
N TYR A 34 -7.03 -25.56 -10.50
CA TYR A 34 -7.68 -24.28 -10.81
C TYR A 34 -6.88 -23.08 -10.27
N ILE A 35 -6.36 -23.17 -9.04
CA ILE A 35 -5.53 -22.09 -8.47
C ILE A 35 -4.28 -21.87 -9.33
N LEU A 36 -3.55 -22.94 -9.66
CA LEU A 36 -2.35 -22.87 -10.50
C LEU A 36 -2.64 -22.20 -11.84
N GLN A 37 -3.71 -22.63 -12.53
CA GLN A 37 -4.10 -22.09 -13.83
C GLN A 37 -4.45 -20.60 -13.79
N ASN A 38 -4.87 -20.06 -12.63
CA ASN A 38 -5.22 -18.64 -12.47
C ASN A 38 -4.09 -17.78 -11.90
N VAL A 39 -2.94 -18.36 -11.53
CA VAL A 39 -1.77 -17.59 -11.09
C VAL A 39 -0.97 -17.11 -12.31
N PRO A 40 -0.80 -15.78 -12.52
CA PRO A 40 -0.13 -15.26 -13.72
C PRO A 40 1.31 -15.77 -13.90
N GLU A 41 2.05 -15.91 -12.79
CA GLU A 41 3.43 -16.43 -12.78
C GLU A 41 3.51 -17.87 -13.31
N TYR A 42 2.51 -18.71 -12.98
CA TYR A 42 2.42 -20.06 -13.49
C TYR A 42 2.12 -20.08 -14.99
N GLN A 43 1.19 -19.26 -15.44
CA GLN A 43 0.82 -19.16 -16.86
C GLN A 43 2.03 -18.75 -17.72
N GLU A 44 2.77 -17.73 -17.28
CA GLU A 44 3.96 -17.26 -17.98
C GLU A 44 5.04 -18.34 -18.04
N ALA A 45 5.35 -18.97 -16.90
CA ALA A 45 6.35 -20.02 -16.84
C ALA A 45 5.97 -21.25 -17.68
N THR A 46 4.68 -21.60 -17.69
CA THR A 46 4.14 -22.70 -18.50
C THR A 46 4.27 -22.40 -19.99
N SER A 47 3.95 -21.17 -20.40
CA SER A 47 4.11 -20.73 -21.80
C SER A 47 5.57 -20.78 -22.25
N GLN A 48 6.51 -20.34 -21.40
CA GLN A 48 7.94 -20.43 -21.68
C GLN A 48 8.43 -21.89 -21.78
N LEU A 49 7.92 -22.77 -20.91
CA LEU A 49 8.22 -24.20 -20.97
C LEU A 49 7.67 -24.85 -22.25
N GLU A 50 6.45 -24.51 -22.63
CA GLU A 50 5.82 -25.02 -23.86
C GLU A 50 6.59 -24.58 -25.12
N ALA A 51 7.08 -23.34 -25.16
CA ALA A 51 7.95 -22.87 -26.23
C ALA A 51 9.24 -23.70 -26.34
N LYS A 52 9.89 -24.04 -25.21
CA LYS A 52 11.07 -24.92 -25.19
C LYS A 52 10.74 -26.33 -25.63
N VAL A 53 9.61 -26.88 -25.20
CA VAL A 53 9.12 -28.19 -25.64
C VAL A 53 8.96 -28.24 -27.14
N GLN A 54 8.37 -27.19 -27.73
CA GLN A 54 8.18 -27.11 -29.17
C GLN A 54 9.52 -27.01 -29.91
N GLN A 55 10.50 -26.28 -29.37
CA GLN A 55 11.85 -26.24 -29.92
C GLN A 55 12.51 -27.62 -29.91
N TRP A 56 12.46 -28.36 -28.79
CA TRP A 56 13.03 -29.71 -28.71
C TRP A 56 12.34 -30.69 -29.66
N LYS A 57 11.02 -30.61 -29.80
CA LYS A 57 10.27 -31.43 -30.78
C LYS A 57 10.76 -31.15 -32.21
N THR A 58 10.89 -29.87 -32.56
CA THR A 58 11.36 -29.46 -33.89
C THR A 58 12.79 -29.93 -34.15
N GLU A 59 13.68 -29.83 -33.15
CA GLU A 59 15.05 -30.32 -33.26
C GLU A 59 15.12 -31.84 -33.47
N ILE A 60 14.31 -32.61 -32.72
CA ILE A 60 14.21 -34.07 -32.90
C ILE A 60 13.71 -34.40 -34.30
N GLU A 61 12.66 -33.72 -34.77
CA GLU A 61 12.11 -33.94 -36.10
C GLU A 61 13.13 -33.63 -37.22
N GLN A 62 13.90 -32.55 -37.07
CA GLN A 62 14.99 -32.22 -38.00
C GLN A 62 16.05 -33.31 -38.04
N ARG A 63 16.54 -33.76 -36.88
CA ARG A 63 17.55 -34.84 -36.81
C ARG A 63 17.03 -36.15 -37.37
N LEU A 64 15.77 -36.50 -37.12
CA LEU A 64 15.13 -37.70 -37.70
C LEU A 64 15.05 -37.61 -39.23
N ASN A 65 14.71 -36.45 -39.78
CA ASN A 65 14.67 -36.22 -41.23
C ASN A 65 16.06 -36.29 -41.87
N GLU A 66 17.09 -35.78 -41.19
CA GLU A 66 18.48 -35.90 -41.62
C GLU A 66 18.93 -37.36 -41.68
N VAL A 67 18.66 -38.14 -40.63
CA VAL A 67 18.95 -39.58 -40.58
C VAL A 67 18.19 -40.34 -41.67
N ASP A 68 16.90 -40.06 -41.88
CA ASP A 68 16.11 -40.70 -42.95
C ASP A 68 16.68 -40.38 -44.35
N THR A 69 17.15 -39.14 -44.54
CA THR A 69 17.82 -38.73 -45.78
C THR A 69 19.13 -39.50 -45.98
N LYS A 70 19.98 -39.62 -44.94
CA LYS A 70 21.22 -40.42 -44.97
C LYS A 70 20.95 -41.89 -45.25
N LYS A 71 19.89 -42.46 -44.67
CA LYS A 71 19.46 -43.84 -44.94
C LYS A 71 19.03 -44.04 -46.40
N LYS A 72 18.26 -43.11 -46.96
CA LYS A 72 17.88 -43.15 -48.38
C LYS A 72 19.09 -43.05 -49.31
N GLN A 73 20.02 -42.13 -49.00
CA GLN A 73 21.27 -41.97 -49.74
C GLN A 73 22.12 -43.25 -49.69
N LEU A 74 22.34 -43.81 -48.48
CA LEU A 74 23.09 -45.05 -48.31
C LEU A 74 22.47 -46.20 -49.10
N ASN A 75 21.14 -46.33 -49.11
CA ASN A 75 20.45 -47.34 -49.91
C ASN A 75 20.66 -47.13 -51.42
N SER A 76 20.55 -45.88 -51.91
CA SER A 76 20.75 -45.57 -53.33
C SER A 76 22.20 -45.74 -53.81
N GLU A 77 23.17 -45.42 -52.95
CA GLU A 77 24.60 -45.49 -53.24
C GLU A 77 25.21 -46.86 -52.91
N SER A 78 24.48 -47.74 -52.21
CA SER A 78 24.96 -49.04 -51.71
C SER A 78 25.65 -49.91 -52.77
N VAL A 79 25.18 -49.85 -54.01
CA VAL A 79 25.73 -50.61 -55.16
C VAL A 79 27.09 -50.07 -55.61
N LEU A 80 27.38 -48.80 -55.32
CA LEU A 80 28.60 -48.10 -55.71
C LEU A 80 29.67 -48.08 -54.59
N LEU A 81 29.31 -48.48 -53.37
CA LEU A 81 30.19 -48.41 -52.19
C LEU A 81 30.95 -49.73 -51.99
N THR A 82 32.17 -49.63 -51.45
CA THR A 82 32.88 -50.81 -50.91
C THR A 82 32.22 -51.26 -49.60
N LYS A 83 32.44 -52.52 -49.21
CA LYS A 83 31.83 -53.09 -48.01
C LYS A 83 32.26 -52.34 -46.74
N GLU A 84 33.51 -51.89 -46.71
CA GLU A 84 34.08 -51.12 -45.60
C GLU A 84 33.38 -49.75 -45.47
N LEU A 85 33.26 -49.01 -46.56
CA LEU A 85 32.64 -47.68 -46.58
C LEU A 85 31.13 -47.73 -46.30
N TYR A 86 30.46 -48.81 -46.74
CA TYR A 86 29.06 -49.05 -46.39
C TYR A 86 28.88 -49.25 -44.88
N ASN A 87 29.74 -50.07 -44.25
CA ASN A 87 29.68 -50.35 -42.82
C ASN A 87 29.97 -49.11 -41.97
N GLU A 88 30.96 -48.30 -42.36
CA GLU A 88 31.30 -47.03 -41.69
C GLU A 88 30.09 -46.08 -41.69
N ARG A 89 29.48 -45.83 -42.86
CA ARG A 89 28.28 -44.98 -42.96
C ARG A 89 27.08 -45.54 -42.20
N LEU A 90 26.93 -46.86 -42.16
CA LEU A 90 25.86 -47.50 -41.40
C LEU A 90 26.08 -47.33 -39.89
N GLU A 91 27.33 -47.42 -39.42
CA GLU A 91 27.71 -47.17 -38.04
C GLU A 91 27.44 -45.71 -37.64
N ASP A 92 27.80 -44.75 -38.49
CA ASP A 92 27.50 -43.32 -38.29
C ASP A 92 25.98 -43.08 -38.16
N ILE A 93 25.18 -43.65 -39.07
CA ILE A 93 23.71 -43.55 -39.01
C ILE A 93 23.17 -44.15 -37.71
N ASN A 94 23.65 -45.33 -37.31
CA ASN A 94 23.21 -45.97 -36.06
C ASN A 94 23.61 -45.17 -34.83
N PHE A 95 24.79 -44.53 -34.86
CA PHE A 95 25.25 -43.65 -33.79
C PHE A 95 24.34 -42.42 -33.68
N GLU A 96 24.03 -41.76 -34.79
CA GLU A 96 23.09 -40.62 -34.81
C GLU A 96 21.68 -41.02 -34.32
N GLU A 97 21.19 -42.21 -34.67
CA GLU A 97 19.92 -42.72 -34.16
C GLU A 97 19.94 -42.94 -32.65
N ALA A 98 21.03 -43.49 -32.12
CA ALA A 98 21.21 -43.66 -30.68
C ALA A 98 21.28 -42.31 -29.96
N GLU A 99 21.94 -41.30 -30.55
CA GLU A 99 21.98 -39.95 -30.00
C GLU A 99 20.60 -39.29 -29.98
N ILE A 100 19.78 -39.47 -31.03
CA ILE A 100 18.41 -38.94 -31.06
C ILE A 100 17.56 -39.58 -29.95
N LEU A 101 17.67 -40.90 -29.77
CA LEU A 101 16.94 -41.61 -28.71
C LEU A 101 17.38 -41.17 -27.32
N ASP A 102 18.68 -41.04 -27.08
CA ASP A 102 19.21 -40.52 -25.82
C ASP A 102 18.76 -39.07 -25.57
N TYR A 103 18.79 -38.23 -26.60
CA TYR A 103 18.28 -36.86 -26.52
C TYR A 103 16.79 -36.84 -26.15
N GLN A 104 15.97 -37.64 -26.83
CA GLN A 104 14.55 -37.77 -26.54
C GLN A 104 14.31 -38.24 -25.10
N GLN A 105 15.06 -39.23 -24.63
CA GLN A 105 14.95 -39.73 -23.25
C GLN A 105 15.39 -38.67 -22.22
N LYS A 106 16.47 -37.93 -22.48
CA LYS A 106 16.95 -36.84 -21.62
C LYS A 106 15.94 -35.69 -21.54
N ARG A 107 15.24 -35.37 -22.62
CA ARG A 107 14.25 -34.28 -22.62
C ARG A 107 12.88 -34.72 -22.11
N PHE A 108 12.36 -35.84 -22.60
CA PHE A 108 10.96 -36.28 -22.44
C PHE A 108 10.78 -37.54 -21.59
N GLY A 109 11.88 -38.15 -21.12
CA GLY A 109 11.79 -39.32 -20.24
C GLY A 109 11.13 -39.00 -18.89
N PRO A 110 10.83 -40.02 -18.06
CA PRO A 110 10.18 -39.84 -16.76
C PRO A 110 10.94 -38.92 -15.79
N ASN A 111 12.27 -38.92 -15.89
CA ASN A 111 13.17 -38.04 -15.16
C ASN A 111 13.88 -37.03 -16.09
N GLY A 112 13.31 -36.80 -17.27
CA GLY A 112 13.87 -35.87 -18.23
C GLY A 112 13.68 -34.42 -17.83
N ASP A 113 14.34 -33.54 -18.58
CA ASP A 113 14.36 -32.10 -18.34
C ASP A 113 12.96 -31.49 -18.29
N LEU A 114 12.02 -31.97 -19.12
CA LEU A 114 10.64 -31.49 -19.11
C LEU A 114 9.95 -31.72 -17.77
N MET A 115 10.05 -32.94 -17.24
CA MET A 115 9.41 -33.29 -15.97
C MET A 115 10.07 -32.56 -14.81
N LEU A 116 11.41 -32.46 -14.84
CA LEU A 116 12.17 -31.74 -13.82
C LEU A 116 11.81 -30.24 -13.81
N GLN A 117 11.77 -29.60 -14.98
CA GLN A 117 11.39 -28.18 -15.09
C GLN A 117 9.94 -27.97 -14.68
N LYS A 118 9.02 -28.84 -15.10
CA LYS A 118 7.61 -28.78 -14.66
C LYS A 118 7.51 -28.84 -13.14
N LYS A 119 8.23 -29.77 -12.49
CA LYS A 119 8.25 -29.88 -11.03
C LYS A 119 8.85 -28.64 -10.37
N GLN A 120 9.97 -28.14 -10.87
CA GLN A 120 10.64 -26.94 -10.35
C GLN A 120 9.77 -25.68 -10.45
N LEU A 121 8.94 -25.57 -11.49
CA LEU A 121 8.02 -24.46 -11.66
C LEU A 121 6.79 -24.57 -10.75
N ILE A 122 6.24 -25.78 -10.61
CA ILE A 122 5.03 -26.01 -9.81
C ILE A 122 5.32 -25.93 -8.31
N GLN A 123 6.44 -26.48 -7.85
CA GLN A 123 6.78 -26.62 -6.43
C GLN A 123 6.73 -25.29 -5.64
N PRO A 124 7.37 -24.18 -6.06
CA PRO A 124 7.33 -22.94 -5.29
C PRO A 124 5.91 -22.36 -5.20
N ILE A 125 5.08 -22.55 -6.22
CA ILE A 125 3.69 -22.08 -6.22
C ILE A 125 2.84 -22.96 -5.31
N GLN A 126 3.04 -24.28 -5.32
CA GLN A 126 2.42 -25.18 -4.34
C GLN A 126 2.77 -24.81 -2.90
N ASP A 127 4.03 -24.45 -2.63
CA ASP A 127 4.46 -23.99 -1.31
C ASP A 127 3.72 -22.69 -0.91
N GLN A 128 3.55 -21.75 -1.84
CA GLN A 128 2.76 -20.53 -1.61
C GLN A 128 1.28 -20.83 -1.35
N ILE A 129 0.67 -21.74 -2.13
CA ILE A 129 -0.70 -22.20 -1.93
C ILE A 129 -0.84 -22.80 -0.54
N PHE A 130 0.07 -23.68 -0.15
CA PHE A 130 0.03 -24.34 1.15
C PHE A 130 0.10 -23.33 2.31
N GLN A 131 0.99 -22.35 2.22
CA GLN A 131 1.08 -21.29 3.23
C GLN A 131 -0.20 -20.44 3.29
N ALA A 132 -0.72 -20.02 2.13
CA ALA A 132 -1.96 -19.24 2.06
C ALA A 132 -3.15 -20.01 2.65
N VAL A 133 -3.28 -21.30 2.32
CA VAL A 133 -4.30 -22.19 2.89
C VAL A 133 -4.13 -22.33 4.40
N GLN A 134 -2.90 -22.46 4.90
CA GLN A 134 -2.65 -22.58 6.33
C GLN A 134 -3.06 -21.31 7.09
N ASP A 135 -2.76 -20.13 6.55
CA ASP A 135 -3.16 -18.85 7.14
C ASP A 135 -4.68 -18.65 7.12
N MET A 136 -5.32 -19.05 6.02
CA MET A 136 -6.77 -19.05 5.90
C MET A 136 -7.45 -20.03 6.86
N ALA A 137 -6.90 -21.24 6.99
CA ALA A 137 -7.38 -22.25 7.92
C ALA A 137 -7.36 -21.72 9.36
N LYS A 138 -6.28 -21.06 9.77
CA LYS A 138 -6.16 -20.44 11.10
C LYS A 138 -7.12 -19.26 11.28
N SER A 139 -7.18 -18.33 10.33
CA SER A 139 -7.99 -17.11 10.45
C SER A 139 -9.50 -17.39 10.45
N ARG A 140 -9.98 -18.29 9.59
CA ARG A 140 -11.39 -18.69 9.51
C ARG A 140 -11.75 -19.88 10.43
N ASN A 141 -10.76 -20.43 11.13
CA ASN A 141 -10.87 -21.58 12.03
C ASN A 141 -11.42 -22.84 11.32
N TYR A 142 -10.89 -23.18 10.15
CA TYR A 142 -11.16 -24.47 9.51
C TYR A 142 -10.41 -25.58 10.26
N ASP A 143 -11.09 -26.70 10.47
CA ASP A 143 -10.49 -27.89 11.08
C ASP A 143 -9.83 -28.77 10.01
N PHE A 144 -10.41 -28.80 8.80
CA PHE A 144 -9.88 -29.53 7.64
C PHE A 144 -10.02 -28.70 6.36
N VAL A 145 -9.02 -28.78 5.48
CA VAL A 145 -9.08 -28.28 4.11
C VAL A 145 -8.68 -29.43 3.20
N PHE A 146 -9.53 -29.77 2.24
CA PHE A 146 -9.28 -30.83 1.26
C PHE A 146 -8.92 -30.24 -0.10
N ASP A 147 -8.01 -30.90 -0.81
CA ASP A 147 -7.75 -30.58 -2.22
C ASP A 147 -8.58 -31.51 -3.11
N LYS A 148 -9.41 -30.91 -3.96
CA LYS A 148 -10.22 -31.60 -4.96
C LYS A 148 -9.38 -32.17 -6.11
N SER A 149 -8.21 -31.59 -6.36
CA SER A 149 -7.26 -32.08 -7.36
C SER A 149 -6.46 -33.29 -6.87
N ALA A 150 -6.55 -33.64 -5.59
CA ALA A 150 -5.88 -34.81 -5.02
C ALA A 150 -6.69 -36.11 -5.23
N ASP A 151 -6.09 -37.25 -4.89
CA ASP A 151 -6.67 -38.60 -5.07
C ASP A 151 -7.98 -38.85 -4.29
N VAL A 152 -8.44 -37.90 -3.47
CA VAL A 152 -9.70 -37.99 -2.73
C VAL A 152 -10.85 -37.62 -3.67
N VAL A 153 -11.62 -38.63 -4.08
CA VAL A 153 -12.78 -38.43 -4.94
C VAL A 153 -13.91 -37.73 -4.16
N MET A 154 -14.13 -36.45 -4.46
CA MET A 154 -15.25 -35.67 -3.96
C MET A 154 -16.39 -35.68 -4.98
N LEU A 155 -17.47 -36.41 -4.68
CA LEU A 155 -18.61 -36.54 -5.59
C LEU A 155 -19.47 -35.28 -5.66
N TYR A 156 -19.59 -34.56 -4.54
CA TYR A 156 -20.35 -33.33 -4.45
C TYR A 156 -19.85 -32.49 -3.28
N SER A 157 -19.77 -31.18 -3.50
CA SER A 157 -19.55 -30.19 -2.47
C SER A 157 -20.39 -28.95 -2.76
N ALA A 158 -20.81 -28.25 -1.71
CA ALA A 158 -21.45 -26.95 -1.89
C ALA A 158 -20.36 -25.88 -2.12
N GLU A 159 -20.56 -24.97 -3.08
CA GLU A 159 -19.61 -23.89 -3.42
C GLU A 159 -19.24 -23.01 -2.21
N ARG A 160 -20.12 -22.87 -1.22
CA ARG A 160 -19.84 -22.12 0.02
C ARG A 160 -18.64 -22.64 0.83
N PHE A 161 -18.19 -23.86 0.56
CA PHE A 161 -17.02 -24.46 1.22
C PHE A 161 -15.77 -24.37 0.34
N ASP A 162 -15.89 -23.88 -0.88
CA ASP A 162 -14.76 -23.60 -1.76
C ASP A 162 -14.06 -22.33 -1.29
N ILE A 163 -12.75 -22.44 -1.04
CA ILE A 163 -11.92 -21.29 -0.68
C ILE A 163 -10.85 -20.99 -1.75
N SER A 164 -10.95 -21.59 -2.94
CA SER A 164 -9.98 -21.46 -4.03
C SER A 164 -9.77 -20.00 -4.46
N ASP A 165 -10.85 -19.27 -4.70
CA ASP A 165 -10.78 -17.86 -5.12
C ASP A 165 -10.14 -16.97 -4.04
N GLU A 166 -10.40 -17.27 -2.77
CA GLU A 166 -9.77 -16.56 -1.65
C GLU A 166 -8.27 -16.82 -1.58
N VAL A 167 -7.85 -18.06 -1.85
CA VAL A 167 -6.44 -18.45 -1.92
C VAL A 167 -5.75 -17.77 -3.11
N ILE A 168 -6.37 -17.73 -4.29
CA ILE A 168 -5.86 -17.00 -5.47
C ILE A 168 -5.65 -15.52 -5.12
N ARG A 169 -6.62 -14.89 -4.45
CA ARG A 169 -6.49 -13.51 -3.96
C ARG A 169 -5.36 -13.35 -2.93
N ALA A 170 -5.19 -14.30 -2.01
CA ALA A 170 -4.11 -14.26 -1.04
C ALA A 170 -2.72 -14.36 -1.69
N ILE A 171 -2.56 -15.25 -2.65
CA ILE A 171 -1.30 -15.46 -3.39
C ILE A 171 -1.00 -14.24 -4.26
N SER A 172 -1.97 -13.75 -5.04
CA SER A 172 -1.78 -12.57 -5.89
C SER A 172 -1.47 -11.31 -5.09
N ARG A 173 -2.09 -11.10 -3.91
CA ARG A 173 -1.70 -10.02 -3.00
C ARG A 173 -0.27 -10.17 -2.50
N THR A 174 0.13 -11.38 -2.12
CA THR A 174 1.49 -11.65 -1.65
C THR A 174 2.51 -11.39 -2.76
N ALA A 175 2.23 -11.84 -3.99
CA ALA A 175 3.05 -11.59 -5.18
C ALA A 175 3.14 -10.09 -5.52
N LYS A 176 2.01 -9.36 -5.50
CA LYS A 176 2.01 -7.89 -5.68
C LYS A 176 2.81 -7.20 -4.58
N ARG A 177 2.75 -7.67 -3.33
CA ARG A 177 3.51 -7.11 -2.20
C ARG A 177 5.02 -7.38 -2.31
N THR A 178 5.43 -8.54 -2.82
CA THR A 178 6.85 -8.84 -3.08
C THR A 178 7.39 -8.05 -4.28
N GLN A 179 6.55 -7.81 -5.30
CA GLN A 179 6.90 -6.99 -6.46
C GLN A 179 6.90 -5.47 -6.15
N ALA A 180 6.13 -5.01 -5.16
CA ALA A 180 6.09 -3.61 -4.74
C ALA A 180 7.42 -3.17 -4.09
N GLN A 181 8.15 -2.34 -4.82
CA GLN A 181 9.49 -1.84 -4.47
C GLN A 181 9.41 -0.72 -3.42
N ASN A 182 8.28 0.02 -3.35
CA ASN A 182 8.11 1.16 -2.45
C ASN A 182 6.99 0.98 -1.41
N LYS A 183 7.15 1.62 -0.23
CA LYS A 183 6.19 1.58 0.90
C LYS A 183 4.79 2.10 0.55
N ALA A 184 4.69 2.98 -0.44
CA ALA A 184 3.41 3.50 -0.94
C ALA A 184 2.63 2.45 -1.76
N GLU A 185 3.33 1.69 -2.62
CA GLU A 185 2.74 0.61 -3.44
C GLU A 185 2.31 -0.58 -2.58
N ARG A 186 3.06 -0.89 -1.51
CA ARG A 186 2.66 -1.93 -0.55
C ARG A 186 1.36 -1.61 0.19
N ARG A 187 1.15 -0.33 0.54
CA ARG A 187 -0.09 0.13 1.20
C ARG A 187 -1.27 0.14 0.23
N ALA A 188 -1.06 0.57 -1.01
CA ALA A 188 -2.07 0.50 -2.05
C ALA A 188 -2.51 -0.96 -2.32
N ALA A 189 -1.58 -1.91 -2.33
CA ALA A 189 -1.89 -3.34 -2.47
C ALA A 189 -2.58 -3.96 -1.24
N GLU A 190 -2.45 -3.36 -0.06
CA GLU A 190 -3.18 -3.74 1.16
C GLU A 190 -4.62 -3.19 1.17
N ASP A 191 -4.83 -2.02 0.57
CA ASP A 191 -6.11 -1.29 0.61
C ASP A 191 -7.05 -1.62 -0.56
N GLU A 192 -6.56 -2.24 -1.64
CA GLU A 192 -7.36 -2.59 -2.83
C GLU A 192 -7.95 -4.01 -2.68
N GLU A 193 -9.28 -4.07 -2.52
CA GLU A 193 -10.15 -5.26 -2.42
C GLU A 193 -10.22 -5.99 -1.06
N VAL A 194 -10.80 -5.30 -0.06
CA VAL A 194 -11.66 -5.98 0.92
C VAL A 194 -13.02 -6.18 0.24
N VAL A 195 -13.30 -7.38 -0.27
CA VAL A 195 -14.68 -7.78 -0.60
C VAL A 195 -15.49 -7.68 0.70
N PRO A 196 -16.53 -6.83 0.80
CA PRO A 196 -17.32 -6.75 2.01
C PRO A 196 -18.12 -8.05 2.15
N GLU A 197 -17.69 -8.91 3.08
CA GLU A 197 -18.59 -9.91 3.65
C GLU A 197 -19.60 -9.12 4.50
N ILE A 198 -20.85 -9.04 4.03
CA ILE A 198 -21.92 -8.22 4.61
C ILE A 198 -22.13 -8.66 6.06
N ASN A 199 -21.61 -7.85 6.98
CA ASN A 199 -21.92 -7.92 8.40
C ASN A 199 -22.55 -6.57 8.76
N GLU A 200 -23.88 -6.55 8.88
CA GLU A 200 -24.72 -5.34 9.02
C GLU A 200 -24.29 -4.42 10.18
N GLU A 201 -23.61 -4.98 11.20
CA GLU A 201 -23.08 -4.23 12.34
C GLU A 201 -21.88 -3.33 11.98
N LEU A 202 -21.08 -3.71 10.96
CA LEU A 202 -19.94 -2.91 10.52
C LEU A 202 -20.36 -1.75 9.61
N GLU A 203 -21.40 -1.92 8.79
CA GLU A 203 -21.95 -0.82 7.99
C GLU A 203 -22.56 0.29 8.85
N ALA A 204 -23.29 -0.08 9.91
CA ALA A 204 -23.84 0.90 10.86
C ALA A 204 -22.72 1.68 11.57
N ARG A 205 -21.63 0.99 11.92
CA ARG A 205 -20.45 1.61 12.54
C ARG A 205 -19.68 2.49 11.55
N GLN A 206 -19.59 2.10 10.28
CA GLN A 206 -18.92 2.88 9.23
C GLN A 206 -19.71 4.15 8.89
N LYS A 207 -21.03 4.06 8.72
CA LYS A 207 -21.90 5.23 8.54
C LYS A 207 -21.80 6.21 9.71
N ALA A 208 -21.79 5.71 10.95
CA ALA A 208 -21.61 6.56 12.13
C ALA A 208 -20.22 7.22 12.20
N LEU A 209 -19.18 6.58 11.68
CA LEU A 209 -17.84 7.17 11.61
C LEU A 209 -17.72 8.20 10.49
N ASP A 210 -18.33 7.95 9.34
CA ASP A 210 -18.29 8.85 8.20
C ASP A 210 -19.20 10.09 8.42
N GLU A 211 -20.34 9.93 9.10
CA GLU A 211 -21.14 11.07 9.60
C GLU A 211 -20.34 11.93 10.58
N LYS A 212 -19.61 11.31 11.53
CA LYS A 212 -18.74 12.05 12.47
C LYS A 212 -17.57 12.75 11.77
N LYS A 213 -17.00 12.16 10.71
CA LYS A 213 -15.96 12.81 9.90
C LYS A 213 -16.53 13.98 9.14
N ALA A 214 -17.69 13.81 8.50
CA ALA A 214 -18.38 14.86 7.76
C ALA A 214 -18.78 16.03 8.67
N GLU A 215 -19.26 15.76 9.88
CA GLU A 215 -19.58 16.78 10.88
C GLU A 215 -18.32 17.55 11.34
N LYS A 216 -17.21 16.82 11.56
CA LYS A 216 -15.92 17.43 11.90
C LYS A 216 -15.36 18.28 10.76
N GLU A 217 -15.52 17.86 9.51
CA GLU A 217 -15.08 18.59 8.33
C GLU A 217 -15.89 19.88 8.14
N LYS A 218 -17.23 19.80 8.24
CA LYS A 218 -18.10 20.99 8.26
C LYS A 218 -17.73 21.96 9.38
N ALA A 219 -17.49 21.47 10.59
CA ALA A 219 -17.05 22.32 11.70
C ALA A 219 -15.69 23.00 11.46
N ILE A 220 -14.78 22.36 10.71
CA ILE A 220 -13.50 22.95 10.31
C ILE A 220 -13.71 23.98 9.21
N GLU A 221 -14.57 23.72 8.23
CA GLU A 221 -14.92 24.66 7.17
C GLU A 221 -15.62 25.90 7.71
N ASP A 222 -16.61 25.74 8.59
CA ASP A 222 -17.29 26.84 9.26
C ASP A 222 -16.31 27.69 10.07
N ARG A 223 -15.36 27.03 10.77
CA ARG A 223 -14.31 27.74 11.50
C ARG A 223 -13.38 28.50 10.56
N LYS A 224 -13.01 27.94 9.40
CA LYS A 224 -12.19 28.63 8.38
C LYS A 224 -12.95 29.81 7.77
N ALA A 225 -14.22 29.63 7.42
CA ALA A 225 -15.07 30.67 6.88
C ALA A 225 -15.24 31.83 7.88
N MET A 226 -15.46 31.53 9.16
CA MET A 226 -15.55 32.54 10.22
C MET A 226 -14.22 33.29 10.42
N GLN A 227 -13.08 32.58 10.35
CA GLN A 227 -11.75 33.21 10.41
C GLN A 227 -11.48 34.11 9.20
N GLN A 228 -11.94 33.69 8.01
CA GLN A 228 -11.79 34.47 6.78
C GLN A 228 -12.67 35.72 6.81
N ALA A 229 -13.95 35.59 7.17
CA ALA A 229 -14.85 36.72 7.35
C ALA A 229 -14.31 37.74 8.38
N LYS A 230 -13.74 37.26 9.49
CA LYS A 230 -13.08 38.12 10.49
C LYS A 230 -11.84 38.82 9.92
N ARG A 231 -11.05 38.14 9.10
CA ARG A 231 -9.88 38.74 8.43
C ARG A 231 -10.29 39.81 7.42
N ASP A 232 -11.32 39.54 6.64
CA ASP A 232 -11.81 40.46 5.62
C ASP A 232 -12.47 41.69 6.27
N SER A 233 -13.21 41.53 7.37
CA SER A 233 -13.72 42.67 8.15
C SER A 233 -12.61 43.52 8.74
N LEU A 234 -11.51 42.91 9.20
CA LEU A 234 -10.34 43.62 9.72
C LEU A 234 -9.60 44.39 8.61
N LYS A 235 -9.47 43.81 7.42
CA LYS A 235 -8.90 44.49 6.24
C LYS A 235 -9.76 45.68 5.82
N ALA A 236 -11.07 45.50 5.69
CA ALA A 236 -12.00 46.58 5.35
C ALA A 236 -11.96 47.71 6.41
N ALA A 237 -11.89 47.37 7.69
CA ALA A 237 -11.73 48.36 8.77
C ALA A 237 -10.38 49.10 8.69
N ALA A 238 -9.30 48.42 8.30
CA ALA A 238 -7.99 49.04 8.10
C ALA A 238 -7.96 49.96 6.88
N GLU A 239 -8.61 49.57 5.78
CA GLU A 239 -8.76 50.38 4.57
C GLU A 239 -9.61 51.63 4.84
N ALA A 240 -10.73 51.49 5.54
CA ALA A 240 -11.55 52.63 5.96
C ALA A 240 -10.76 53.61 6.86
N ARG A 241 -9.92 53.10 7.78
CA ARG A 241 -9.01 53.94 8.59
C ARG A 241 -7.98 54.65 7.72
N ARG A 242 -7.39 53.95 6.74
CA ARG A 242 -6.43 54.54 5.80
C ARG A 242 -7.07 55.64 4.95
N GLN A 243 -8.29 55.43 4.50
CA GLN A 243 -9.03 56.41 3.71
C GLN A 243 -9.34 57.67 4.52
N LYS A 244 -9.81 57.52 5.77
CA LYS A 244 -9.97 58.65 6.70
C LYS A 244 -8.68 59.45 6.88
N ILE A 245 -7.54 58.77 7.08
CA ILE A 245 -6.24 59.45 7.21
C ILE A 245 -5.85 60.21 5.93
N LEU A 246 -6.16 59.66 4.75
CA LEU A 246 -5.90 60.33 3.47
C LEU A 246 -6.82 61.54 3.27
N ASP A 247 -8.09 61.42 3.61
CA ASP A 247 -9.07 62.51 3.54
C ASP A 247 -8.73 63.64 4.53
N ASP A 248 -8.35 63.30 5.76
CA ASP A 248 -7.90 64.26 6.77
C ASP A 248 -6.60 64.96 6.31
N ARG A 249 -5.68 64.22 5.67
CA ARG A 249 -4.46 64.80 5.08
C ARG A 249 -4.77 65.69 3.88
N ALA A 250 -5.73 65.32 3.04
CA ALA A 250 -6.17 66.12 1.90
C ALA A 250 -6.86 67.41 2.37
N LYS A 251 -7.70 67.35 3.40
CA LYS A 251 -8.29 68.53 4.05
C LYS A 251 -7.23 69.43 4.65
N ALA A 252 -6.28 68.88 5.43
CA ALA A 252 -5.17 69.66 6.00
C ALA A 252 -4.27 70.28 4.92
N LYS A 253 -4.18 69.66 3.73
CA LYS A 253 -3.45 70.23 2.59
C LYS A 253 -4.26 71.35 1.91
N ALA A 254 -5.57 71.17 1.72
CA ALA A 254 -6.45 72.19 1.18
C ALA A 254 -6.56 73.43 2.10
N GLU A 255 -6.57 73.25 3.42
CA GLU A 255 -6.50 74.34 4.40
C GLU A 255 -5.16 75.10 4.35
N ARG A 256 -4.05 74.43 3.98
CA ARG A 256 -2.74 75.06 3.78
C ARG A 256 -2.60 75.78 2.43
N GLU A 257 -3.28 75.30 1.40
CA GLU A 257 -3.26 75.91 0.05
C GLU A 257 -4.31 77.03 -0.11
N GLY A 258 -5.26 77.16 0.83
CA GLY A 258 -6.26 78.25 0.87
C GLY A 258 -5.86 79.50 1.68
N GLY A 259 -4.64 79.55 2.23
CA GLY A 259 -4.12 80.68 3.01
C GLY A 259 -3.08 81.47 2.22
N THR A 260 -3.51 82.52 1.55
CA THR A 260 -2.68 83.55 0.90
C THR A 260 -1.73 84.18 1.91
N VAL A 261 -0.47 84.33 1.49
CA VAL A 261 0.62 85.00 2.20
C VAL A 261 0.34 86.50 2.31
N GLU A 262 0.25 87.02 3.54
CA GLU A 262 0.56 88.42 3.83
C GLU A 262 1.80 88.49 4.73
N THR A 263 2.75 89.25 4.23
CA THR A 263 4.06 89.57 4.77
C THR A 263 3.92 90.62 5.86
N ASP A 264 4.49 90.38 7.04
CA ASP A 264 5.12 91.48 7.77
C ASP A 264 6.40 91.01 8.45
N SER A 265 7.47 91.75 8.17
CA SER A 265 8.82 91.50 8.63
C SER A 265 9.18 92.56 9.65
N SER A 266 9.31 92.17 10.92
CA SER A 266 10.27 92.86 11.78
C SER A 266 10.74 91.97 12.93
N ASN A 267 11.99 91.55 12.82
CA ASN A 267 13.07 91.83 13.78
C ASN A 267 13.88 90.57 14.13
N VAL A 268 15.10 90.56 13.61
CA VAL A 268 16.14 89.56 13.88
C VAL A 268 16.90 90.00 15.13
N LYS A 269 16.87 89.17 16.17
CA LYS A 269 18.06 88.87 16.96
C LYS A 269 17.94 87.48 17.58
N SER A 270 18.86 86.64 17.13
CA SER A 270 19.14 85.25 17.50
C SER A 270 19.47 85.05 18.98
N ASP A 271 18.99 83.95 19.57
CA ASP A 271 19.89 82.96 20.17
C ASP A 271 19.27 81.54 20.16
N ALA A 272 20.15 80.56 19.97
CA ALA A 272 20.07 79.13 19.62
C ALA A 272 19.00 78.25 20.32
N GLY A 273 18.42 77.19 19.71
CA GLY A 273 18.71 76.51 18.45
C GLY A 273 18.59 74.97 18.61
N LYS A 274 17.66 74.33 17.88
CA LYS A 274 17.92 73.01 17.27
C LYS A 274 17.67 73.16 15.77
N THR A 275 18.69 72.93 14.96
CA THR A 275 18.62 72.98 13.50
C THR A 275 17.63 71.92 12.98
N PRO A 276 17.04 72.10 11.79
CA PRO A 276 16.22 71.06 11.15
C PRO A 276 16.93 69.70 11.04
N ALA A 277 18.27 69.70 11.00
CA ALA A 277 19.10 68.50 11.06
C ALA A 277 19.03 67.80 12.43
N GLU A 278 19.06 68.53 13.54
CA GLU A 278 18.92 67.96 14.89
C GLU A 278 17.51 67.40 15.16
N ILE A 279 16.47 67.99 14.60
CA ILE A 279 15.09 67.46 14.69
C ILE A 279 14.95 66.17 13.88
N ALA A 280 15.60 66.08 12.72
CA ALA A 280 15.64 64.86 11.91
C ALA A 280 16.46 63.75 12.60
N GLU A 281 17.55 64.12 13.27
CA GLU A 281 18.39 63.21 14.03
C GLU A 281 17.68 62.68 15.28
N GLU A 282 16.93 63.52 15.99
CA GLU A 282 16.11 63.12 17.14
C GLU A 282 14.99 62.14 16.73
N LYS A 283 14.30 62.39 15.61
CA LYS A 283 13.34 61.43 15.04
C LYS A 283 14.00 60.12 14.62
N ARG A 284 15.20 60.18 14.04
CA ARG A 284 15.96 58.97 13.66
C ARG A 284 16.35 58.16 14.89
N GLN A 285 16.82 58.81 15.96
CA GLN A 285 17.11 58.16 17.24
C GLN A 285 15.84 57.56 17.87
N GLN A 286 14.69 58.23 17.78
CA GLN A 286 13.42 57.71 18.28
C GLN A 286 12.96 56.47 17.50
N THR A 287 13.08 56.48 16.16
CA THR A 287 12.77 55.31 15.33
C THR A 287 13.73 54.13 15.57
N LEU A 288 14.99 54.40 15.90
CA LEU A 288 15.96 53.37 16.26
C LEU A 288 15.61 52.74 17.62
N LYS A 289 15.26 53.55 18.62
CA LYS A 289 14.79 53.08 19.93
C LYS A 289 13.52 52.24 19.82
N ASP A 290 12.54 52.67 19.01
CA ASP A 290 11.31 51.91 18.76
C ASP A 290 11.59 50.58 18.04
N ARG A 291 12.54 50.57 17.10
CA ARG A 291 12.95 49.37 16.39
C ARG A 291 13.67 48.37 17.31
N GLU A 292 14.51 48.87 18.22
CA GLU A 292 15.17 48.05 19.24
C GLU A 292 14.18 47.50 20.26
N ALA A 293 13.21 48.30 20.71
CA ALA A 293 12.13 47.85 21.59
C ALA A 293 11.31 46.73 20.94
N ARG A 294 10.94 46.90 19.66
CA ARG A 294 10.22 45.88 18.89
C ARG A 294 11.05 44.62 18.65
N LYS A 295 12.37 44.75 18.48
CA LYS A 295 13.29 43.61 18.36
C LYS A 295 13.35 42.81 19.65
N LYS A 296 13.45 43.49 20.81
CA LYS A 296 13.39 42.86 22.13
C LYS A 296 12.05 42.15 22.37
N GLU A 297 10.93 42.79 22.04
CA GLU A 297 9.60 42.18 22.16
C GLU A 297 9.46 40.90 21.31
N LEU A 298 10.00 40.90 20.08
CA LEU A 298 10.00 39.72 19.21
C LEU A 298 10.91 38.60 19.72
N GLU A 299 12.06 38.94 20.31
CA GLU A 299 12.98 37.98 20.93
C GLU A 299 12.36 37.35 22.18
N ASP A 300 11.70 38.13 23.03
CA ASP A 300 10.98 37.62 24.21
C ASP A 300 9.80 36.72 23.81
N ARG A 301 9.07 37.09 22.75
CA ARG A 301 8.01 36.25 22.20
C ARG A 301 8.56 34.94 21.62
N ARG A 302 9.73 34.97 20.97
CA ARG A 302 10.40 33.75 20.49
C ARG A 302 10.83 32.85 21.64
N LYS A 303 11.39 33.42 22.71
CA LYS A 303 11.78 32.66 23.91
C LYS A 303 10.57 31.97 24.55
N LYS A 304 9.46 32.68 24.74
CA LYS A 304 8.21 32.10 25.27
C LYS A 304 7.69 30.93 24.43
N ILE A 305 7.73 31.06 23.10
CA ILE A 305 7.29 29.98 22.20
C ILE A 305 8.20 28.74 22.29
N LEU A 306 9.51 28.94 22.46
CA LEU A 306 10.46 27.84 22.62
C LEU A 306 10.25 27.13 23.96
N GLU A 307 10.04 27.87 25.04
CA GLU A 307 9.73 27.32 26.36
C GLU A 307 8.42 26.52 26.36
N GLU A 308 7.35 27.04 25.73
CA GLU A 308 6.08 26.32 25.56
C GLU A 308 6.26 25.02 24.76
N ARG A 309 7.08 25.04 23.70
CA ARG A 309 7.37 23.84 22.89
C ARG A 309 8.17 22.79 23.66
N GLU A 310 9.17 23.21 24.44
CA GLU A 310 9.93 22.27 25.27
C GLU A 310 9.04 21.64 26.35
N LYS A 311 8.17 22.43 26.97
CA LYS A 311 7.22 21.92 27.97
C LYS A 311 6.27 20.90 27.35
N ALA A 312 5.69 21.20 26.18
CA ALA A 312 4.84 20.27 25.44
C ALA A 312 5.57 18.99 25.01
N LYS A 313 6.87 19.09 24.68
CA LYS A 313 7.69 17.91 24.35
C LYS A 313 7.91 17.01 25.57
N LYS A 314 8.24 17.60 26.74
CA LYS A 314 8.41 16.86 27.99
C LYS A 314 7.11 16.18 28.43
N GLU A 315 5.97 16.87 28.33
CA GLU A 315 4.65 16.29 28.63
C GLU A 315 4.33 15.08 27.73
N ARG A 316 4.69 15.13 26.43
CA ARG A 316 4.54 14.00 25.51
C ARG A 316 5.47 12.83 25.84
N GLU A 317 6.73 13.11 26.19
CA GLU A 317 7.68 12.07 26.59
C GLU A 317 7.25 11.37 27.89
N GLU A 318 6.67 12.10 28.84
CA GLU A 318 6.10 11.52 30.07
C GLU A 318 4.84 10.68 29.79
N GLN A 319 4.00 11.10 28.84
CA GLN A 319 2.85 10.30 28.41
C GLN A 319 3.28 8.99 27.75
N ASN A 320 4.29 9.02 26.88
CA ASN A 320 4.81 7.83 26.21
C ASN A 320 5.47 6.84 27.20
N LYS A 321 6.19 7.34 28.22
CA LYS A 321 6.75 6.48 29.27
C LYS A 321 5.67 5.81 30.14
N LYS A 322 4.50 6.45 30.31
CA LYS A 322 3.36 5.85 31.03
C LYS A 322 2.63 4.79 30.20
N SER A 323 2.64 4.88 28.88
CA SER A 323 2.08 3.84 28.02
C SER A 323 2.98 2.60 27.91
N ASP A 324 4.30 2.74 28.09
CA ASP A 324 5.27 1.62 28.02
C ASP A 324 5.37 0.81 29.33
N THR A 325 4.80 1.26 30.45
CA THR A 325 4.88 0.58 31.76
C THR A 325 3.65 -0.21 32.17
N ILE A 326 2.66 -0.38 31.28
CA ILE A 326 1.55 -1.32 31.53
C ILE A 326 2.05 -2.74 31.26
N PRO A 327 2.22 -3.61 32.29
CA PRO A 327 2.59 -5.00 32.05
C PRO A 327 1.43 -5.68 31.33
N ASN A 328 1.73 -6.33 30.21
CA ASN A 328 0.81 -7.20 29.51
C ASN A 328 0.53 -8.43 30.39
N ASN A 329 -0.48 -8.34 31.25
CA ASN A 329 -0.88 -9.43 32.12
C ASN A 329 -1.79 -10.39 31.33
N ASN A 330 -1.16 -11.24 30.51
CA ASN A 330 -1.78 -12.48 30.03
C ASN A 330 -1.31 -13.61 30.95
N ASN A 331 -2.19 -14.02 31.85
CA ASN A 331 -2.26 -15.38 32.35
C ASN A 331 -3.72 -15.77 32.54
#